data_AF-A0A8C4YL59-F1
#
_entry.id   AF-A0A8C4YL59-F1
#
_cell.length_a   1.000
_cell.length_b   1.000
_cell.length_c   1.000
_cell.angle_alpha   90.00
_cell.angle_beta   90.00
_cell.angle_gamma   90.00
#
_symmetry.space_group_name_H-M   'P 1'
#
loop_
_entity.id
_entity.type
_entity.pdbx_description
1 polymer ?
#
loop_
_entity_poly.entity_id
_entity_poly.type
_entity_poly.pdbx_seq_one_letter_code
_entity_poly.pdbx_strand_id
1 'polypeptide(L)'
;AVHCSRPMGAVGSGMGRGTCWIADNFYVCEGYSIPRCLLYEMYIENCTQNAQNQVNPATFGKLVRLVFPDLGTRRLGTRGSARYHYDGIHIKKSSSFYAHYCYLLAEKKNHSKPLNCFQSGISLQTEKDKFGSPLPEFKRFSSWEQELGKTHSYKIVALLADEYCNYCQDVLQSLRNKELDRVENLITSFWKSLQPETIMFMSLPDICQLFKCYDRQLFKEMESILLDDFLEDVTIQYLKSVRLFSKNVKLWLLTVLEDFPLLLRMSKIKEVTVFVKRLRRKTYLSNMAKTMRIVLNNSSRVTILKSDLNAIINQGIVDIPGNPLQNKFRTMDEMESDMELKCLSNLISLLDTATDVRVFLNCMSSNLQAFVIQPSKNKEEFRKLAANFQLRWNFLLTAVSKAMTLCHTDSFGSWHLFNLLLLEYVIHILQSHIEEEGDGTLSDIQHNDSSTQLVHEPAHLWDNFSAEQFRARAPEPTRVTLTQSQSDVNLNSIILRVLSCLVDSATGNKLIQVMLEDKVTKSSVKLNLPVGKEALVTLKDGQRFIIHTYDSQQSCTSICYREIQTDL
;
A
#
# COMPACT_ATOMS: atom_id res chain seq x y z
N ALA A 1 -59.61 4.08 -16.98
CA ALA A 1 -60.66 3.20 -16.45
C ALA A 1 -60.51 1.81 -17.05
N VAL A 2 -60.05 0.83 -16.27
CA VAL A 2 -60.46 -0.58 -16.37
C VAL A 2 -60.33 -1.16 -14.97
N HIS A 3 -61.47 -1.42 -14.35
CA HIS A 3 -61.60 -2.32 -13.23
C HIS A 3 -61.99 -3.67 -13.82
N CYS A 4 -61.36 -4.76 -13.38
CA CYS A 4 -61.92 -6.10 -13.52
C CYS A 4 -61.53 -6.92 -12.30
N SER A 5 -62.52 -7.07 -11.42
CA SER A 5 -62.57 -8.06 -10.36
C SER A 5 -63.03 -9.40 -10.95
N ARG A 6 -62.46 -10.53 -10.51
CA ARG A 6 -63.26 -11.76 -10.34
C ARG A 6 -62.72 -12.64 -9.21
N PRO A 7 -63.58 -13.16 -8.32
CA PRO A 7 -63.20 -13.94 -7.15
C PRO A 7 -63.42 -15.45 -7.35
N MET A 8 -62.90 -16.21 -6.37
CA MET A 8 -63.19 -17.60 -5.96
C MET A 8 -62.12 -18.65 -6.21
N GLY A 9 -61.84 -19.37 -5.12
CA GLY A 9 -61.15 -20.63 -5.07
C GLY A 9 -60.55 -20.84 -3.69
N ALA A 10 -61.32 -21.38 -2.75
CA ALA A 10 -60.81 -21.85 -1.46
C ALA A 10 -59.71 -22.90 -1.71
N VAL A 11 -58.45 -22.49 -1.63
CA VAL A 11 -57.30 -23.37 -1.81
C VAL A 11 -56.31 -23.05 -0.72
N GLY A 12 -56.17 -23.98 0.23
CA GLY A 12 -55.12 -24.11 1.25
C GLY A 12 -54.66 -22.83 1.97
N SER A 13 -54.78 -22.76 3.29
CA SER A 13 -54.39 -21.57 4.09
C SER A 13 -52.93 -21.04 3.88
N GLY A 14 -52.07 -21.82 3.22
CA GLY A 14 -50.74 -21.40 2.76
C GLY A 14 -50.68 -20.78 1.35
N MET A 15 -51.59 -21.13 0.44
CA MET A 15 -51.56 -20.73 -0.99
C MET A 15 -51.90 -19.24 -1.18
N GLY A 16 -52.96 -18.75 -0.52
CA GLY A 16 -53.41 -17.36 -0.64
C GLY A 16 -52.46 -16.33 -0.02
N ARG A 17 -51.70 -16.72 1.02
CA ARG A 17 -50.71 -15.83 1.64
C ARG A 17 -49.47 -15.62 0.78
N GLY A 18 -49.04 -16.66 0.06
CA GLY A 18 -47.94 -16.55 -0.89
C GLY A 18 -48.27 -15.59 -2.04
N THR A 19 -49.47 -15.67 -2.61
CA THR A 19 -49.89 -14.78 -3.70
C THR A 19 -50.06 -13.32 -3.24
N CYS A 20 -50.62 -13.08 -2.04
CA CYS A 20 -50.71 -11.73 -1.50
C CYS A 20 -49.31 -11.13 -1.27
N TRP A 21 -48.40 -11.88 -0.65
CA TRP A 21 -47.04 -11.39 -0.42
C TRP A 21 -46.32 -11.04 -1.73
N ILE A 22 -46.46 -11.87 -2.78
CA ILE A 22 -45.86 -11.58 -4.10
C ILE A 22 -46.45 -10.29 -4.69
N ALA A 23 -47.78 -10.14 -4.64
CA ALA A 23 -48.46 -8.95 -5.16
C ALA A 23 -48.12 -7.67 -4.36
N ASP A 24 -47.88 -7.81 -3.05
CA ASP A 24 -47.54 -6.69 -2.18
C ASP A 24 -46.11 -6.21 -2.38
N ASN A 25 -45.18 -7.12 -2.68
CA ASN A 25 -43.75 -6.81 -2.76
C ASN A 25 -43.21 -6.58 -4.17
N PHE A 26 -43.87 -7.09 -5.22
CA PHE A 26 -43.40 -6.99 -6.60
C PHE A 26 -44.44 -6.33 -7.51
N TYR A 27 -43.99 -5.77 -8.62
CA TYR A 27 -44.84 -5.20 -9.65
C TYR A 27 -44.26 -5.45 -11.04
N VAL A 28 -45.11 -5.42 -12.06
CA VAL A 28 -44.71 -5.58 -13.46
C VAL A 28 -43.90 -4.35 -13.89
N CYS A 29 -42.71 -4.58 -14.42
CA CYS A 29 -41.82 -3.53 -14.90
C CYS A 29 -40.94 -4.08 -16.04
N GLU A 30 -41.18 -3.60 -17.26
CA GLU A 30 -40.42 -4.02 -18.43
C GLU A 30 -38.95 -3.57 -18.36
N GLY A 31 -38.05 -4.38 -18.90
CA GLY A 31 -36.60 -4.12 -18.88
C GLY A 31 -35.88 -4.56 -17.60
N TYR A 32 -36.62 -5.04 -16.58
CA TYR A 32 -36.06 -5.55 -15.34
C TYR A 32 -36.25 -7.06 -15.20
N SER A 33 -35.28 -7.71 -14.56
CA SER A 33 -35.35 -9.14 -14.27
C SER A 33 -34.81 -9.45 -12.87
N ILE A 34 -35.46 -10.41 -12.19
CA ILE A 34 -35.10 -10.82 -10.83
C ILE A 34 -34.64 -12.28 -10.85
N PRO A 35 -33.47 -12.61 -10.24
CA PRO A 35 -33.05 -14.00 -10.09
C PRO A 35 -34.08 -14.83 -9.33
N ARG A 36 -34.48 -15.99 -9.86
CA ARG A 36 -35.51 -16.83 -9.23
C ARG A 36 -35.12 -17.30 -7.82
N CYS A 37 -33.82 -17.57 -7.61
CA CYS A 37 -33.30 -17.97 -6.30
C CYS A 37 -33.50 -16.86 -5.26
N LEU A 38 -33.20 -15.61 -5.64
CA LEU A 38 -33.33 -14.45 -4.77
C LEU A 38 -34.79 -14.19 -4.41
N LEU A 39 -35.69 -14.26 -5.39
CA LEU A 39 -37.13 -14.10 -5.14
C LEU A 39 -37.65 -15.16 -4.14
N TYR A 40 -37.17 -16.40 -4.26
CA TYR A 40 -37.51 -17.47 -3.33
C TYR A 40 -36.87 -17.32 -1.94
N GLU A 41 -35.62 -16.86 -1.85
CA GLU A 41 -34.94 -16.56 -0.58
C GLU A 41 -35.73 -15.52 0.23
N MET A 42 -36.13 -14.41 -0.40
CA MET A 42 -36.98 -13.38 0.25
C MET A 42 -38.33 -13.94 0.69
N TYR A 43 -38.92 -14.86 -0.08
CA TYR A 43 -40.16 -15.53 0.31
C TYR A 43 -39.98 -16.43 1.54
N ILE A 44 -38.87 -17.18 1.62
CA ILE A 44 -38.57 -18.03 2.78
C ILE A 44 -38.30 -17.20 4.02
N GLU A 45 -37.55 -16.11 3.91
CA GLU A 45 -37.34 -15.15 5.01
C GLU A 45 -38.66 -14.61 5.55
N ASN A 46 -39.60 -14.25 4.66
CA ASN A 46 -40.95 -13.85 5.07
C ASN A 46 -41.75 -14.96 5.76
N CYS A 47 -41.48 -16.23 5.42
CA CYS A 47 -42.16 -17.38 6.01
C CYS A 47 -41.57 -17.83 7.35
N THR A 48 -40.44 -17.28 7.80
CA THR A 48 -39.78 -17.67 9.08
C THR A 48 -40.67 -17.46 10.31
N GLN A 49 -41.71 -16.62 10.21
CA GLN A 49 -42.68 -16.43 11.29
C GLN A 49 -43.74 -17.55 11.39
N ASN A 50 -43.89 -18.44 10.40
CA ASN A 50 -44.84 -19.58 10.41
C ASN A 50 -44.41 -20.71 9.44
N ALA A 51 -43.65 -21.69 9.94
CA ALA A 51 -43.02 -22.76 9.16
C ALA A 51 -44.00 -23.68 8.38
N GLN A 52 -45.27 -23.78 8.78
CA GLN A 52 -46.27 -24.62 8.13
C GLN A 52 -46.72 -24.14 6.73
N ASN A 53 -46.33 -22.93 6.30
CA ASN A 53 -46.78 -22.33 5.03
C ASN A 53 -45.69 -22.24 3.95
N GLN A 54 -44.51 -22.81 4.17
CA GLN A 54 -43.43 -22.81 3.19
C GLN A 54 -43.73 -23.78 2.05
N VAL A 55 -43.85 -23.27 0.82
CA VAL A 55 -43.98 -24.09 -0.38
C VAL A 55 -42.63 -24.28 -1.06
N ASN A 56 -42.42 -25.43 -1.70
CA ASN A 56 -41.18 -25.70 -2.44
C ASN A 56 -40.98 -24.74 -3.65
N PRO A 57 -39.77 -24.63 -4.21
CA PRO A 57 -39.50 -23.69 -5.31
C PRO A 57 -40.36 -23.88 -6.57
N ALA A 58 -40.75 -25.13 -6.87
CA ALA A 58 -41.57 -25.43 -8.04
C ALA A 58 -43.01 -24.94 -7.86
N THR A 59 -43.58 -25.17 -6.68
CA THR A 59 -44.90 -24.65 -6.30
C THR A 59 -44.87 -23.13 -6.20
N PHE A 60 -43.81 -22.56 -5.62
CA PHE A 60 -43.62 -21.11 -5.55
C PHE A 60 -43.61 -20.47 -6.94
N GLY A 61 -42.92 -21.07 -7.91
CA GLY A 61 -42.93 -20.58 -9.29
C GLY A 61 -44.32 -20.58 -9.95
N LYS A 62 -45.19 -21.52 -9.56
CA LYS A 62 -46.61 -21.49 -9.99
C LYS A 62 -47.37 -20.32 -9.36
N LEU A 63 -47.11 -20.01 -8.09
CA LEU A 63 -47.72 -18.85 -7.42
C LEU A 63 -47.28 -17.53 -8.06
N VAL A 64 -46.00 -17.39 -8.40
CA VAL A 64 -45.47 -16.21 -9.10
C VAL A 64 -46.16 -16.02 -10.45
N ARG A 65 -46.36 -17.10 -11.22
CA ARG A 65 -47.09 -17.04 -12.50
C ARG A 65 -48.60 -16.86 -12.34
N LEU A 66 -49.17 -17.20 -11.18
CA LEU A 66 -50.57 -16.90 -10.89
C LEU A 66 -50.78 -15.39 -10.68
N VAL A 67 -49.83 -14.72 -10.01
CA VAL A 67 -49.86 -13.27 -9.77
C VAL A 67 -49.43 -12.48 -11.02
N PHE A 68 -48.47 -13.00 -11.77
CA PHE A 68 -47.95 -12.38 -12.99
C PHE A 68 -47.94 -13.41 -14.15
N PRO A 69 -49.06 -13.56 -14.89
CA PRO A 69 -49.20 -14.56 -15.95
C PRO A 69 -48.18 -14.39 -17.10
N ASP A 70 -47.88 -13.14 -17.43
CA ASP A 70 -47.11 -12.77 -18.63
C ASP A 70 -45.59 -12.69 -18.41
N LEU A 71 -45.07 -13.29 -17.32
CA LEU A 71 -43.63 -13.25 -17.06
C LEU A 71 -42.80 -14.04 -18.05
N GLY A 72 -41.83 -13.33 -18.62
CA GLY A 72 -40.74 -13.91 -19.39
C GLY A 72 -39.79 -14.72 -18.51
N THR A 73 -38.99 -15.56 -19.15
CA THR A 73 -37.91 -16.32 -18.48
C THR A 73 -36.60 -16.04 -19.19
N ARG A 74 -35.62 -15.53 -18.46
CA ARG A 74 -34.25 -15.35 -18.97
C ARG A 74 -33.26 -16.17 -18.18
N ARG A 75 -32.15 -16.55 -18.82
CA ARG A 75 -31.01 -17.19 -18.17
C ARG A 75 -29.78 -16.29 -18.36
N LEU A 76 -29.31 -15.69 -17.28
CA LEU A 76 -28.27 -14.65 -17.31
C LEU A 76 -27.02 -15.10 -16.55
N GLY A 77 -25.84 -14.82 -17.11
CA GLY A 77 -24.52 -15.13 -16.55
C GLY A 77 -23.53 -15.70 -17.58
N THR A 78 -22.26 -15.81 -17.20
CA THR A 78 -21.20 -16.37 -18.05
C THR A 78 -21.30 -17.90 -18.15
N ARG A 79 -20.55 -18.52 -19.08
CA ARG A 79 -20.55 -19.97 -19.31
C ARG A 79 -20.21 -20.71 -18.00
N GLY A 80 -21.14 -21.52 -17.50
CA GLY A 80 -21.01 -22.26 -16.23
C GLY A 80 -21.52 -21.54 -14.97
N SER A 81 -21.97 -20.28 -15.07
CA SER A 81 -22.52 -19.52 -13.93
C SER A 81 -23.95 -19.01 -14.14
N ALA A 82 -24.54 -19.26 -15.31
CA ALA A 82 -25.82 -18.68 -15.72
C ALA A 82 -27.03 -19.19 -14.91
N ARG A 83 -27.78 -18.26 -14.31
CA ARG A 83 -28.95 -18.51 -13.43
C ARG A 83 -30.26 -18.10 -14.09
N TYR A 84 -31.38 -18.69 -13.66
CA TYR A 84 -32.72 -18.36 -14.15
C TYR A 84 -33.30 -17.11 -13.48
N HIS A 85 -33.94 -16.26 -14.27
CA HIS A 85 -34.59 -15.02 -13.86
C HIS A 85 -36.06 -15.01 -14.27
N TYR A 86 -36.88 -14.32 -13.48
CA TYR A 86 -38.20 -13.84 -13.91
C TYR A 86 -38.00 -12.48 -14.58
N ASP A 87 -38.44 -12.36 -15.82
CA ASP A 87 -38.28 -11.16 -16.65
C ASP A 87 -39.61 -10.39 -16.71
N GLY A 88 -39.54 -9.07 -16.56
CA GLY A 88 -40.71 -8.20 -16.55
C GLY A 88 -41.27 -7.88 -15.16
N ILE A 89 -40.54 -8.17 -14.08
CA ILE A 89 -40.90 -7.76 -12.70
C ILE A 89 -39.78 -7.05 -11.98
N HIS A 90 -40.16 -6.15 -11.09
CA HIS A 90 -39.27 -5.46 -10.15
C HIS A 90 -39.86 -5.50 -8.73
N ILE A 91 -39.01 -5.53 -7.71
CA ILE A 91 -39.40 -5.30 -6.32
C ILE A 91 -39.86 -3.85 -6.09
N LYS A 92 -40.91 -3.63 -5.31
CA LYS A 92 -41.38 -2.28 -4.94
C LYS A 92 -40.41 -1.65 -3.93
N LYS A 93 -40.15 -0.35 -4.07
CA LYS A 93 -39.30 0.43 -3.13
C LYS A 93 -39.83 0.45 -1.70
N SER A 94 -41.15 0.30 -1.54
CA SER A 94 -41.82 0.20 -0.24
C SER A 94 -41.72 -1.18 0.41
N SER A 95 -41.16 -2.19 -0.28
CA SER A 95 -40.96 -3.52 0.29
C SER A 95 -39.87 -3.47 1.35
N SER A 96 -40.09 -4.14 2.48
CA SER A 96 -39.05 -4.35 3.50
C SER A 96 -37.84 -5.13 2.97
N PHE A 97 -37.99 -5.84 1.85
CA PHE A 97 -36.93 -6.60 1.20
C PHE A 97 -36.18 -5.79 0.14
N TYR A 98 -36.55 -4.53 -0.11
CA TYR A 98 -35.91 -3.72 -1.15
C TYR A 98 -34.42 -3.47 -0.87
N ALA A 99 -34.06 -3.17 0.38
CA ALA A 99 -32.67 -2.98 0.79
C ALA A 99 -31.83 -4.26 0.57
N HIS A 100 -32.39 -5.43 0.92
CA HIS A 100 -31.76 -6.72 0.72
C HIS A 100 -31.59 -7.08 -0.77
N TYR A 101 -32.62 -6.81 -1.58
CA TYR A 101 -32.55 -6.95 -3.05
C TYR A 101 -31.46 -6.07 -3.66
N CYS A 102 -31.34 -4.81 -3.22
CA CYS A 102 -30.31 -3.88 -3.69
C CYS A 102 -28.90 -4.33 -3.29
N TYR A 103 -28.72 -4.82 -2.05
CA TYR A 103 -27.46 -5.37 -1.57
C TYR A 103 -27.00 -6.56 -2.43
N LEU A 104 -27.87 -7.52 -2.72
CA LEU A 104 -27.52 -8.72 -3.48
C LEU A 104 -27.31 -8.47 -4.98
N LEU A 105 -27.90 -7.40 -5.54
CA LEU A 105 -27.56 -6.94 -6.89
C LEU A 105 -26.21 -6.22 -6.94
N ALA A 106 -25.83 -5.51 -5.86
CA ALA A 106 -24.51 -4.88 -5.74
C ALA A 106 -23.40 -5.94 -5.59
N GLU A 107 -23.61 -7.00 -4.80
CA GLU A 107 -22.67 -8.13 -4.71
C GLU A 107 -22.50 -8.88 -6.05
N LYS A 108 -23.56 -8.99 -6.87
CA LYS A 108 -23.53 -9.79 -8.12
C LYS A 108 -23.00 -9.05 -9.36
N LYS A 109 -22.77 -7.74 -9.30
CA LYS A 109 -21.88 -7.08 -10.27
C LYS A 109 -20.40 -7.35 -9.97
N ASN A 110 -20.08 -7.78 -8.75
CA ASN A 110 -18.69 -7.96 -8.32
C ASN A 110 -18.22 -9.42 -8.27
N HIS A 111 -19.06 -10.46 -8.15
CA HIS A 111 -18.54 -11.84 -8.12
C HIS A 111 -19.32 -12.90 -8.91
N SER A 112 -18.62 -13.51 -9.86
CA SER A 112 -18.73 -14.94 -10.16
C SER A 112 -18.02 -15.77 -9.07
N LYS A 113 -18.82 -16.54 -8.31
CA LYS A 113 -18.51 -17.68 -7.41
C LYS A 113 -18.43 -17.43 -5.87
N PRO A 114 -18.72 -18.47 -5.05
CA PRO A 114 -19.76 -18.43 -4.00
C PRO A 114 -19.28 -18.23 -2.55
N LEU A 115 -20.22 -17.84 -1.69
CA LEU A 115 -20.12 -17.72 -0.23
C LEU A 115 -19.86 -19.06 0.50
N ASN A 116 -18.91 -19.02 1.43
CA ASN A 116 -18.90 -19.57 2.80
C ASN A 116 -17.59 -19.09 3.45
N CYS A 117 -17.45 -18.75 4.73
CA CYS A 117 -18.30 -18.38 5.85
C CYS A 117 -17.31 -17.79 6.91
N PHE A 118 -17.85 -17.05 7.89
CA PHE A 118 -17.23 -16.57 9.14
C PHE A 118 -16.45 -15.24 9.12
N GLN A 119 -17.15 -14.18 9.54
CA GLN A 119 -16.59 -13.17 10.44
C GLN A 119 -17.58 -12.92 11.59
N SER A 120 -17.09 -13.08 12.80
CA SER A 120 -17.76 -12.82 14.06
C SER A 120 -17.20 -11.56 14.72
N GLY A 121 -18.07 -10.56 14.95
CA GLY A 121 -18.04 -9.53 15.99
C GLY A 121 -16.91 -8.49 15.93
N ILE A 122 -17.05 -7.20 16.25
CA ILE A 122 -18.07 -6.33 16.89
C ILE A 122 -17.68 -4.91 16.39
N SER A 123 -18.53 -4.01 15.91
CA SER A 123 -19.50 -3.24 16.69
C SER A 123 -20.49 -2.52 15.78
N LEU A 124 -21.77 -2.58 16.17
CA LEU A 124 -22.84 -1.75 15.64
C LEU A 124 -22.68 -0.30 16.13
N GLN A 125 -22.75 0.65 15.20
CA GLN A 125 -23.49 1.88 15.44
C GLN A 125 -24.50 2.11 14.31
N THR A 126 -25.75 2.17 14.75
CA THR A 126 -26.99 2.59 14.10
C THR A 126 -26.86 3.85 13.25
N GLU A 127 -27.33 3.82 11.99
CA GLU A 127 -28.08 4.89 11.31
C GLU A 127 -28.94 4.24 10.21
N LYS A 128 -30.26 4.08 10.40
CA LYS A 128 -31.33 4.95 9.86
C LYS A 128 -31.18 5.29 8.37
N ASP A 129 -32.04 4.66 7.58
CA ASP A 129 -32.41 4.98 6.20
C ASP A 129 -32.63 6.48 5.96
N LYS A 130 -32.11 6.96 4.81
CA LYS A 130 -32.90 7.77 3.87
C LYS A 130 -32.38 7.62 2.44
N PHE A 131 -33.31 7.25 1.58
CA PHE A 131 -33.17 7.02 0.14
C PHE A 131 -32.70 8.24 -0.63
N GLY A 132 -31.82 7.96 -1.61
CA GLY A 132 -31.50 8.79 -2.76
C GLY A 132 -30.13 9.46 -2.62
N SER A 133 -29.11 8.97 -3.32
CA SER A 133 -27.95 9.81 -3.57
C SER A 133 -27.29 9.52 -4.93
N PRO A 134 -26.71 10.55 -5.57
CA PRO A 134 -25.88 10.41 -6.76
C PRO A 134 -24.66 9.52 -6.49
N LEU A 135 -23.88 9.19 -7.54
CA LEU A 135 -22.51 8.65 -7.42
C LEU A 135 -21.82 9.28 -6.20
N PRO A 136 -21.09 8.51 -5.34
CA PRO A 136 -20.70 8.96 -4.02
C PRO A 136 -20.07 10.35 -4.13
N GLU A 137 -20.87 11.32 -3.72
CA GLU A 137 -20.56 12.72 -3.80
C GLU A 137 -19.44 12.95 -2.80
N PHE A 138 -18.47 13.79 -3.15
CA PHE A 138 -17.41 14.15 -2.22
C PHE A 138 -18.05 14.65 -0.91
N LYS A 139 -17.98 13.82 0.14
CA LYS A 139 -18.68 14.04 1.41
C LYS A 139 -18.25 15.35 2.04
N ARG A 140 -19.24 16.12 2.49
CA ARG A 140 -19.03 17.37 3.25
C ARG A 140 -18.92 17.12 4.74
N PHE A 141 -18.06 17.88 5.41
CA PHE A 141 -17.96 17.89 6.88
C PHE A 141 -18.96 18.87 7.50
N SER A 142 -20.24 18.68 7.21
CA SER A 142 -21.32 19.63 7.54
C SER A 142 -21.44 19.98 9.03
N SER A 143 -21.18 19.03 9.94
CA SER A 143 -21.14 19.27 11.39
C SER A 143 -20.04 20.25 11.77
N TRP A 144 -18.84 20.08 11.21
CA TRP A 144 -17.69 20.96 11.46
C TRP A 144 -17.87 22.33 10.79
N GLU A 145 -18.41 22.38 9.57
CA GLU A 145 -18.76 23.63 8.90
C GLU A 145 -19.74 24.48 9.73
N GLN A 146 -20.71 23.84 10.37
CA GLN A 146 -21.67 24.51 11.27
C GLN A 146 -21.00 25.04 12.53
N GLU A 147 -20.06 24.31 13.13
CA GLU A 147 -19.31 24.78 14.30
C GLU A 147 -18.44 26.00 13.96
N LEU A 148 -17.73 25.97 12.84
CA LEU A 148 -16.92 27.09 12.36
C LEU A 148 -17.79 28.29 11.97
N GLY A 149 -18.99 28.02 11.46
CA GLY A 149 -19.97 29.03 11.14
C GLY A 149 -20.44 29.86 12.33
N LYS A 150 -20.36 29.32 13.55
CA LYS A 150 -20.65 30.07 14.80
C LYS A 150 -19.59 31.13 15.09
N THR A 151 -18.34 30.88 14.71
CA THR A 151 -17.20 31.76 15.00
C THR A 151 -16.89 32.71 13.84
N HIS A 152 -17.10 32.29 12.59
CA HIS A 152 -16.53 32.95 11.40
C HIS A 152 -17.53 33.24 10.27
N SER A 153 -18.82 33.33 10.61
CA SER A 153 -19.95 33.46 9.67
C SER A 153 -20.15 32.21 8.81
N TYR A 154 -21.21 31.46 9.12
CA TYR A 154 -21.59 30.22 8.43
C TYR A 154 -21.67 30.38 6.91
N LYS A 155 -22.16 31.53 6.42
CA LYS A 155 -22.31 31.76 4.98
C LYS A 155 -20.97 31.72 4.24
N ILE A 156 -19.90 32.28 4.83
CA ILE A 156 -18.57 32.32 4.21
C ILE A 156 -17.95 30.92 4.24
N VAL A 157 -18.04 30.22 5.38
CA VAL A 157 -17.52 28.86 5.54
C VAL A 157 -18.21 27.88 4.58
N ALA A 158 -19.53 27.95 4.47
CA ALA A 158 -20.32 27.07 3.60
C ALA A 158 -19.98 27.29 2.12
N LEU A 159 -19.92 28.55 1.66
CA LEU A 159 -19.54 28.89 0.29
C LEU A 159 -18.13 28.39 -0.06
N LEU A 160 -17.18 28.60 0.84
CA LEU A 160 -15.80 28.17 0.64
C LEU A 160 -15.69 26.64 0.55
N ALA A 161 -16.41 25.93 1.41
CA ALA A 161 -16.45 24.48 1.37
C ALA A 161 -17.18 23.96 0.12
N ASP A 162 -18.19 24.67 -0.40
CA ASP A 162 -18.87 24.32 -1.65
C ASP A 162 -17.90 24.39 -2.84
N GLU A 163 -17.21 25.52 -2.97
CA GLU A 163 -16.18 25.71 -3.99
C GLU A 163 -15.10 24.62 -3.91
N TYR A 164 -14.64 24.29 -2.70
CA TYR A 164 -13.62 23.27 -2.51
C TYR A 164 -14.11 21.85 -2.84
N CYS A 165 -15.33 21.50 -2.44
CA CYS A 165 -15.91 20.18 -2.72
C CYS A 165 -16.15 20.00 -4.21
N ASN A 166 -16.62 21.04 -4.92
CA ASN A 166 -16.77 21.02 -6.37
C ASN A 166 -15.43 20.80 -7.08
N TYR A 167 -14.40 21.52 -6.67
CA TYR A 167 -13.03 21.32 -7.15
C TYR A 167 -12.54 19.87 -6.92
N CYS A 168 -12.77 19.31 -5.73
CA CYS A 168 -12.40 17.93 -5.42
C CYS A 168 -13.16 16.95 -6.32
N GLN A 169 -14.45 17.17 -6.54
CA GLN A 169 -15.28 16.34 -7.41
C GLN A 169 -14.78 16.36 -8.86
N ASP A 170 -14.41 17.54 -9.38
CA ASP A 170 -13.87 17.69 -10.73
C ASP A 170 -12.54 16.95 -10.91
N VAL A 171 -11.64 17.04 -9.92
CA VAL A 171 -10.38 16.29 -9.91
C VAL A 171 -10.65 14.78 -9.94
N LEU A 172 -11.54 14.29 -9.07
CA LEU A 172 -11.89 12.87 -9.02
C LEU A 172 -12.55 12.40 -10.32
N GLN A 173 -13.39 13.22 -10.95
CA GLN A 173 -14.01 12.89 -12.22
C GLN A 173 -12.98 12.80 -13.36
N SER A 174 -12.01 13.71 -13.40
CA SER A 174 -10.90 13.67 -14.36
C SER A 174 -10.10 12.36 -14.22
N LEU A 175 -9.85 11.90 -12.99
CA LEU A 175 -9.16 10.64 -12.74
C LEU A 175 -9.98 9.41 -13.16
N ARG A 176 -11.29 9.40 -12.91
CA ARG A 176 -12.18 8.31 -13.37
C ARG A 176 -12.19 8.19 -14.89
N ASN A 177 -12.08 9.32 -15.58
CA ASN A 177 -11.96 9.39 -17.04
C ASN A 177 -10.54 9.04 -17.55
N LYS A 178 -9.58 8.78 -16.65
CA LYS A 178 -8.16 8.52 -16.94
C LYS A 178 -7.42 9.70 -17.59
N GLU A 179 -7.95 10.92 -17.43
CA GLU A 179 -7.38 12.17 -17.91
C GLU A 179 -6.42 12.73 -16.84
N LEU A 180 -5.25 12.11 -16.68
CA LEU A 180 -4.27 12.50 -15.64
C LEU A 180 -3.71 13.92 -15.86
N ASP A 181 -3.48 14.30 -17.11
CA ASP A 181 -2.90 15.61 -17.47
C ASP A 181 -3.86 16.77 -17.21
N ARG A 182 -5.18 16.52 -17.27
CA ARG A 182 -6.20 17.53 -17.01
C ARG A 182 -6.25 17.95 -15.54
N VAL A 183 -5.79 17.11 -14.62
CA VAL A 183 -5.74 17.42 -13.18
C VAL A 183 -4.83 18.61 -12.88
N GLU A 184 -3.74 18.79 -13.63
CA GLU A 184 -2.85 19.96 -13.49
C GLU A 184 -3.59 21.27 -13.73
N ASN A 185 -4.39 21.30 -14.80
CA ASN A 185 -5.19 22.47 -15.16
C ASN A 185 -6.27 22.76 -14.11
N LEU A 186 -6.90 21.72 -13.55
CA LEU A 186 -7.90 21.87 -12.48
C LEU A 186 -7.27 22.43 -11.20
N ILE A 187 -6.13 21.88 -10.76
CA ILE A 187 -5.37 22.40 -9.60
C ILE A 187 -5.00 23.87 -9.86
N THR A 188 -4.38 24.16 -11.00
CA THR A 188 -3.87 25.49 -11.30
C THR A 188 -4.99 26.53 -11.41
N SER A 189 -6.09 26.19 -12.08
CA SER A 189 -7.22 27.10 -12.27
C SER A 189 -7.96 27.40 -10.96
N PHE A 190 -8.23 26.38 -10.15
CA PHE A 190 -8.92 26.56 -8.87
C PHE A 190 -8.16 27.51 -7.95
N TRP A 191 -6.89 27.20 -7.65
CA TRP A 191 -6.11 27.98 -6.70
C TRP A 191 -5.82 29.41 -7.19
N LYS A 192 -5.64 29.63 -8.50
CA LYS A 192 -5.48 30.98 -9.06
C LYS A 192 -6.78 31.80 -9.09
N SER A 193 -7.94 31.15 -9.02
CA SER A 193 -9.24 31.83 -9.07
C SER A 193 -9.70 32.42 -7.73
N LEU A 194 -9.04 32.04 -6.64
CA LEU A 194 -9.43 32.45 -5.28
C LEU A 194 -9.17 33.95 -5.05
N GLN A 195 -10.17 34.63 -4.48
CA GLN A 195 -10.07 36.05 -4.14
C GLN A 195 -9.12 36.27 -2.93
N PRO A 196 -8.41 37.41 -2.85
CA PRO A 196 -7.50 37.70 -1.74
C PRO A 196 -8.14 37.62 -0.35
N GLU A 197 -9.41 38.02 -0.22
CA GLU A 197 -10.16 37.94 1.03
C GLU A 197 -10.38 36.49 1.47
N THR A 198 -10.66 35.60 0.52
CA THR A 198 -10.80 34.16 0.76
C THR A 198 -9.46 33.55 1.16
N ILE A 199 -8.36 33.96 0.52
CA ILE A 199 -7.01 33.51 0.86
C ILE A 199 -6.65 33.92 2.30
N MET A 200 -6.97 35.16 2.68
CA MET A 200 -6.76 35.63 4.05
C MET A 200 -7.57 34.80 5.06
N PHE A 201 -8.82 34.46 4.73
CA PHE A 201 -9.68 33.61 5.56
C PHE A 201 -9.11 32.19 5.75
N MET A 202 -8.46 31.62 4.73
CA MET A 202 -7.76 30.33 4.83
C MET A 202 -6.52 30.35 5.74
N SER A 203 -6.09 31.53 6.22
CA SER A 203 -5.00 31.65 7.20
C SER A 203 -5.43 31.21 8.61
N LEU A 204 -6.74 31.14 8.88
CA LEU A 204 -7.28 30.79 10.19
C LEU A 204 -7.01 29.29 10.50
N PRO A 205 -6.52 28.95 11.71
CA PRO A 205 -6.18 27.57 12.06
C PRO A 205 -7.32 26.58 11.87
N ASP A 206 -8.54 26.96 12.27
CA ASP A 206 -9.69 26.07 12.23
C ASP A 206 -10.18 25.81 10.79
N ILE A 207 -10.08 26.84 9.93
CA ILE A 207 -10.35 26.69 8.49
C ILE A 207 -9.28 25.79 7.86
N CYS A 208 -8.00 25.96 8.22
CA CYS A 208 -6.93 25.08 7.73
C CYS A 208 -7.16 23.60 8.13
N GLN A 209 -7.72 23.33 9.32
CA GLN A 209 -8.10 21.97 9.71
C GLN A 209 -9.24 21.40 8.85
N LEU A 210 -10.25 22.21 8.51
CA LEU A 210 -11.30 21.79 7.59
C LEU A 210 -10.73 21.38 6.22
N PHE A 211 -9.84 22.21 5.65
CA PHE A 211 -9.18 21.89 4.38
C PHE A 211 -8.31 20.63 4.47
N LYS A 212 -7.65 20.41 5.60
CA LYS A 212 -6.89 19.17 5.86
C LYS A 212 -7.78 17.94 5.82
N CYS A 213 -8.99 17.99 6.39
CA CYS A 213 -9.95 16.90 6.32
C CYS A 213 -10.40 16.63 4.88
N TYR A 214 -10.69 17.68 4.12
CA TYR A 214 -11.02 17.53 2.71
C TYR A 214 -9.84 17.00 1.88
N ASP A 215 -8.62 17.46 2.12
CA ASP A 215 -7.42 16.96 1.45
C ASP A 215 -7.20 15.47 1.70
N ARG A 216 -7.34 15.03 2.95
CA ARG A 216 -7.24 13.61 3.31
C ARG A 216 -8.24 12.77 2.54
N GLN A 217 -9.49 13.22 2.47
CA GLN A 217 -10.53 12.52 1.73
C GLN A 217 -10.23 12.50 0.23
N LEU A 218 -9.88 13.65 -0.35
CA LEU A 218 -9.52 13.76 -1.77
C LEU A 218 -8.40 12.77 -2.11
N PHE A 219 -7.31 12.77 -1.35
CA PHE A 219 -6.18 11.91 -1.63
C PHE A 219 -6.49 10.41 -1.41
N LYS A 220 -7.36 10.05 -0.44
CA LYS A 220 -7.84 8.66 -0.28
C LYS A 220 -8.68 8.21 -1.49
N GLU A 221 -9.58 9.06 -1.98
CA GLU A 221 -10.41 8.75 -3.15
C GLU A 221 -9.58 8.70 -4.44
N MET A 222 -8.63 9.62 -4.62
CA MET A 222 -7.67 9.58 -5.74
C MET A 222 -6.89 8.25 -5.73
N GLU A 223 -6.46 7.79 -4.55
CA GLU A 223 -5.75 6.54 -4.38
C GLU A 223 -6.60 5.33 -4.79
N SER A 224 -7.86 5.25 -4.35
CA SER A 224 -8.79 4.17 -4.74
C SER A 224 -9.08 4.19 -6.25
N ILE A 225 -9.29 5.36 -6.86
CA ILE A 225 -9.54 5.45 -8.32
C ILE A 225 -8.32 5.01 -9.13
N LEU A 226 -7.11 5.38 -8.70
CA LEU A 226 -5.87 5.07 -9.42
C LEU A 226 -5.44 3.61 -9.25
N LEU A 227 -5.66 3.02 -8.07
CA LEU A 227 -5.21 1.68 -7.70
C LEU A 227 -6.20 1.00 -6.74
N ASP A 228 -7.40 0.69 -7.23
CA ASP A 228 -8.48 0.09 -6.44
C ASP A 228 -8.09 -1.30 -5.88
N ASP A 229 -7.76 -2.25 -6.77
CA ASP A 229 -7.03 -3.47 -6.41
C ASP A 229 -5.61 -3.41 -7.01
N PHE A 230 -4.65 -2.95 -6.22
CA PHE A 230 -3.26 -2.87 -6.67
C PHE A 230 -2.60 -4.23 -6.89
N LEU A 231 -3.21 -5.34 -6.43
CA LEU A 231 -2.70 -6.68 -6.67
C LEU A 231 -3.19 -7.24 -8.01
N GLU A 232 -4.21 -6.67 -8.65
CA GLU A 232 -4.63 -7.09 -10.00
C GLU A 232 -3.55 -6.86 -11.07
N ASP A 233 -3.73 -7.50 -12.23
CA ASP A 233 -2.84 -7.42 -13.39
C ASP A 233 -2.93 -6.04 -14.08
N VAL A 234 -2.34 -5.05 -13.42
CA VAL A 234 -2.16 -3.69 -13.95
C VAL A 234 -0.94 -3.65 -14.90
N THR A 235 -0.98 -2.88 -15.98
CA THR A 235 0.22 -2.81 -16.86
C THR A 235 1.37 -2.05 -16.20
N ILE A 236 2.62 -2.47 -16.46
CA ILE A 236 3.82 -1.77 -15.94
C ILE A 236 3.84 -0.31 -16.42
N GLN A 237 3.38 -0.06 -17.65
CA GLN A 237 3.31 1.29 -18.21
C GLN A 237 2.35 2.18 -17.43
N TYR A 238 1.16 1.68 -17.09
CA TYR A 238 0.21 2.43 -16.27
C TYR A 238 0.78 2.73 -14.88
N LEU A 239 1.42 1.75 -14.23
CA LEU A 239 2.08 1.99 -12.93
C LEU A 239 3.17 3.07 -13.01
N LYS A 240 3.92 3.16 -14.11
CA LYS A 240 4.87 4.25 -14.35
C LYS A 240 4.16 5.60 -14.45
N SER A 241 3.07 5.68 -15.21
CA SER A 241 2.25 6.90 -15.34
C SER A 241 1.66 7.34 -13.99
N VAL A 242 1.13 6.42 -13.20
CA VAL A 242 0.60 6.71 -11.84
C VAL A 242 1.70 7.23 -10.91
N ARG A 243 2.91 6.65 -10.96
CA ARG A 243 4.06 7.13 -10.19
C ARG A 243 4.49 8.53 -10.61
N LEU A 244 4.53 8.81 -11.91
CA LEU A 244 4.84 10.14 -12.42
C LEU A 244 3.77 11.16 -12.00
N PHE A 245 2.50 10.82 -12.18
CA PHE A 245 1.37 11.63 -11.75
C PHE A 245 1.46 12.01 -10.27
N SER A 246 1.71 11.05 -9.36
CA SER A 246 1.84 11.37 -7.93
C SER A 246 2.94 12.39 -7.62
N LYS A 247 4.09 12.30 -8.30
CA LYS A 247 5.18 13.28 -8.13
C LYS A 247 4.77 14.65 -8.62
N ASN A 248 4.08 14.70 -9.75
CA ASN A 248 3.64 15.94 -10.37
C ASN A 248 2.55 16.63 -9.55
N VAL A 249 1.58 15.90 -8.97
CA VAL A 249 0.56 16.50 -8.07
C VAL A 249 1.19 17.27 -6.92
N LYS A 250 2.23 16.72 -6.29
CA LYS A 250 2.98 17.42 -5.25
C LYS A 250 3.68 18.67 -5.79
N LEU A 251 4.28 18.61 -6.98
CA LEU A 251 4.95 19.74 -7.61
C LEU A 251 3.94 20.86 -7.96
N TRP A 252 2.82 20.52 -8.60
CA TRP A 252 1.77 21.47 -8.97
C TRP A 252 1.23 22.22 -7.76
N LEU A 253 0.97 21.51 -6.65
CA LEU A 253 0.54 22.15 -5.40
C LEU A 253 1.62 23.04 -4.79
N LEU A 254 2.90 22.64 -4.83
CA LEU A 254 4.00 23.48 -4.33
C LEU A 254 4.11 24.79 -5.11
N THR A 255 4.00 24.73 -6.44
CA THR A 255 4.12 25.90 -7.31
C THR A 255 2.96 26.87 -7.12
N VAL A 256 1.72 26.37 -7.07
CA VAL A 256 0.55 27.27 -7.03
C VAL A 256 0.32 27.86 -5.62
N LEU A 257 0.82 27.22 -4.56
CA LEU A 257 0.67 27.68 -3.18
C LEU A 257 1.85 28.55 -2.68
N GLU A 258 2.78 28.96 -3.55
CA GLU A 258 3.97 29.72 -3.18
C GLU A 258 3.66 31.06 -2.49
N ASP A 259 2.53 31.69 -2.82
CA ASP A 259 2.07 32.96 -2.25
C ASP A 259 0.95 32.80 -1.21
N PHE A 260 0.57 31.56 -0.87
CA PHE A 260 -0.53 31.28 0.07
C PHE A 260 -0.07 31.26 1.54
N PRO A 261 -0.98 31.41 2.51
CA PRO A 261 -0.66 31.37 3.93
C PRO A 261 0.15 30.14 4.34
N LEU A 262 1.19 30.34 5.17
CA LEU A 262 2.15 29.29 5.54
C LEU A 262 1.47 28.09 6.21
N LEU A 263 0.47 28.31 7.07
CA LEU A 263 -0.26 27.23 7.75
C LEU A 263 -0.98 26.32 6.75
N LEU A 264 -1.68 26.90 5.78
CA LEU A 264 -2.37 26.14 4.72
C LEU A 264 -1.37 25.36 3.87
N ARG A 265 -0.28 26.02 3.45
CA ARG A 265 0.77 25.41 2.64
C ARG A 265 1.39 24.21 3.36
N MET A 266 1.79 24.37 4.62
CA MET A 266 2.37 23.28 5.40
C MET A 266 1.40 22.11 5.57
N SER A 267 0.13 22.38 5.85
CA SER A 267 -0.91 21.37 5.99
C SER A 267 -1.09 20.56 4.68
N LYS A 268 -1.25 21.25 3.54
CA LYS A 268 -1.38 20.61 2.23
C LYS A 268 -0.17 19.80 1.81
N ILE A 269 1.03 20.35 1.99
CA ILE A 269 2.27 19.67 1.63
C ILE A 269 2.48 18.42 2.49
N LYS A 270 2.06 18.44 3.76
CA LYS A 270 2.06 17.25 4.62
C LYS A 270 1.12 16.17 4.06
N GLU A 271 -0.14 16.51 3.77
CA GLU A 271 -1.13 15.54 3.30
C GLU A 271 -0.80 14.97 1.92
N VAL A 272 -0.38 15.81 0.95
CA VAL A 272 0.05 15.31 -0.37
C VAL A 272 1.31 14.45 -0.27
N THR A 273 2.21 14.75 0.68
CA THR A 273 3.41 13.91 0.87
C THR A 273 3.05 12.51 1.35
N VAL A 274 2.07 12.39 2.26
CA VAL A 274 1.55 11.10 2.71
C VAL A 274 0.89 10.35 1.54
N PHE A 275 0.09 11.03 0.73
CA PHE A 275 -0.51 10.46 -0.50
C PHE A 275 0.56 9.90 -1.46
N VAL A 276 1.58 10.69 -1.78
CA VAL A 276 2.66 10.26 -2.70
C VAL A 276 3.39 9.04 -2.16
N LYS A 277 3.66 8.99 -0.85
CA LYS A 277 4.28 7.83 -0.20
C LYS A 277 3.38 6.58 -0.31
N ARG A 278 2.09 6.70 0.00
CA ARG A 278 1.11 5.61 -0.13
C ARG A 278 1.07 5.04 -1.54
N LEU A 279 0.88 5.90 -2.54
CA LEU A 279 0.78 5.48 -3.94
C LEU A 279 2.09 4.86 -4.44
N ARG A 280 3.25 5.38 -4.01
CA ARG A 280 4.56 4.78 -4.32
C ARG A 280 4.68 3.36 -3.74
N ARG A 281 4.26 3.13 -2.49
CA ARG A 281 4.28 1.79 -1.87
C ARG A 281 3.37 0.82 -2.63
N LYS A 282 2.13 1.21 -2.91
CA LYS A 282 1.16 0.37 -3.68
C LYS A 282 1.66 0.03 -5.08
N THR A 283 2.21 1.00 -5.82
CA THR A 283 2.76 0.74 -7.17
C THR A 283 3.99 -0.18 -7.14
N TYR A 284 4.82 -0.10 -6.11
CA TYR A 284 5.95 -1.01 -5.93
C TYR A 284 5.48 -2.43 -5.59
N LEU A 285 4.55 -2.56 -4.64
CA LEU A 285 3.92 -3.84 -4.29
C LEU A 285 3.23 -4.49 -5.48
N SER A 286 2.49 -3.72 -6.30
CA SER A 286 1.86 -4.23 -7.52
C SER A 286 2.87 -4.85 -8.49
N ASN A 287 4.06 -4.22 -8.65
CA ASN A 287 5.14 -4.78 -9.45
C ASN A 287 5.75 -6.04 -8.81
N MET A 288 6.00 -6.02 -7.50
CA MET A 288 6.55 -7.19 -6.80
C MET A 288 5.59 -8.39 -6.84
N ALA A 289 4.29 -8.14 -6.65
CA ALA A 289 3.25 -9.15 -6.73
C ALA A 289 3.22 -9.82 -8.11
N LYS A 290 3.33 -9.05 -9.20
CA LYS A 290 3.42 -9.61 -10.57
C LYS A 290 4.65 -10.48 -10.76
N THR A 291 5.82 -10.01 -10.32
CA THR A 291 7.05 -10.81 -10.41
C THR A 291 6.93 -12.10 -9.59
N MET A 292 6.31 -12.02 -8.40
CA MET A 292 6.10 -13.18 -7.54
C MET A 292 5.09 -14.17 -8.14
N ARG A 293 4.03 -13.71 -8.83
CA ARG A 293 3.09 -14.61 -9.55
C ARG A 293 3.83 -15.51 -10.55
N ILE A 294 4.88 -15.01 -11.22
CA ILE A 294 5.70 -15.81 -12.15
C ILE A 294 6.40 -16.97 -11.42
N VAL A 295 6.89 -16.72 -10.20
CA VAL A 295 7.52 -17.74 -9.35
C VAL A 295 6.47 -18.75 -8.87
N LEU A 296 5.33 -18.26 -8.35
CA LEU A 296 4.25 -19.09 -7.80
C LEU A 296 3.57 -19.98 -8.85
N ASN A 297 3.49 -19.53 -10.11
CA ASN A 297 2.92 -20.31 -11.20
C ASN A 297 3.85 -21.44 -11.69
N ASN A 298 5.08 -21.52 -11.17
CA ASN A 298 6.05 -22.56 -11.51
C ASN A 298 6.21 -23.54 -10.34
N SER A 299 5.52 -24.69 -10.42
CA SER A 299 5.49 -25.67 -9.34
C SER A 299 6.88 -26.19 -8.96
N SER A 300 7.79 -26.39 -9.92
CA SER A 300 9.14 -26.87 -9.58
C SER A 300 9.93 -25.83 -8.79
N ARG A 301 9.85 -24.55 -9.15
CA ARG A 301 10.48 -23.45 -8.39
C ARG A 301 9.91 -23.35 -6.97
N VAL A 302 8.60 -23.51 -6.82
CA VAL A 302 7.92 -23.46 -5.53
C VAL A 302 8.34 -24.63 -4.63
N THR A 303 8.38 -25.85 -5.15
CA THR A 303 8.77 -27.04 -4.37
C THR A 303 10.23 -26.96 -3.92
N ILE A 304 11.15 -26.53 -4.80
CA ILE A 304 12.57 -26.34 -4.44
C ILE A 304 12.69 -25.24 -3.37
N LEU A 305 12.04 -24.09 -3.57
CA LEU A 305 12.04 -22.99 -2.59
C LEU A 305 11.54 -23.45 -1.22
N LYS A 306 10.42 -24.19 -1.17
CA LYS A 306 9.87 -24.70 0.08
C LYS A 306 10.81 -25.68 0.77
N SER A 307 11.41 -26.60 0.00
CA SER A 307 12.37 -27.58 0.54
C SER A 307 13.59 -26.88 1.13
N ASP A 308 14.19 -25.93 0.42
CA ASP A 308 15.37 -25.19 0.87
C ASP A 308 15.07 -24.35 2.12
N LEU A 309 13.91 -23.68 2.16
CA LEU A 309 13.47 -22.93 3.34
C LEU A 309 13.27 -23.84 4.56
N ASN A 310 12.63 -24.98 4.39
CA ASN A 310 12.46 -25.95 5.48
C ASN A 310 13.80 -26.52 5.93
N ALA A 311 14.73 -26.81 5.01
CA ALA A 311 16.07 -27.29 5.35
C ALA A 311 16.82 -26.26 6.21
N ILE A 312 16.80 -24.99 5.82
CA ILE A 312 17.47 -23.89 6.54
C ILE A 312 16.84 -23.64 7.91
N ILE A 313 15.51 -23.70 8.00
CA ILE A 313 14.80 -23.51 9.29
C ILE A 313 15.07 -24.71 10.21
N ASN A 314 15.01 -25.94 9.70
CA ASN A 314 15.17 -27.17 10.49
C ASN A 314 16.61 -27.48 10.86
N GLN A 315 17.60 -27.12 10.02
CA GLN A 315 19.03 -27.15 10.39
C GLN A 315 19.34 -26.14 11.50
N GLY A 316 18.38 -25.26 11.80
CA GLY A 316 18.56 -24.11 12.65
C GLY A 316 19.37 -23.06 11.90
N ILE A 317 19.00 -21.81 12.05
CA ILE A 317 19.85 -20.67 11.69
C ILE A 317 21.02 -20.56 12.72
N VAL A 318 21.56 -21.72 13.13
CA VAL A 318 22.34 -22.00 14.34
C VAL A 318 23.81 -22.27 14.01
N ASP A 319 24.13 -22.79 12.83
CA ASP A 319 25.50 -23.22 12.47
C ASP A 319 26.23 -22.29 11.47
N ILE A 320 25.75 -21.04 11.30
CA ILE A 320 26.53 -20.03 10.57
C ILE A 320 27.55 -19.41 11.54
N PRO A 321 28.87 -19.56 11.33
CA PRO A 321 29.87 -18.95 12.20
C PRO A 321 29.70 -17.42 12.22
N GLY A 322 29.51 -16.84 13.40
CA GLY A 322 29.30 -15.39 13.58
C GLY A 322 27.84 -14.92 13.54
N ASN A 323 26.86 -15.82 13.66
CA ASN A 323 25.45 -15.44 13.64
C ASN A 323 24.97 -14.78 14.96
N PRO A 324 24.51 -13.51 14.96
CA PRO A 324 24.02 -12.85 16.16
C PRO A 324 22.69 -13.42 16.70
N LEU A 325 22.05 -14.33 15.97
CA LEU A 325 20.78 -14.99 16.35
C LEU A 325 20.89 -15.81 17.63
N GLN A 326 22.07 -16.35 17.96
CA GLN A 326 22.26 -17.24 19.11
C GLN A 326 22.20 -16.53 20.48
N ASN A 327 22.68 -15.27 20.54
CA ASN A 327 22.87 -14.55 21.80
C ASN A 327 21.84 -13.46 22.11
N LYS A 328 21.03 -13.02 21.13
CA LYS A 328 20.01 -11.96 21.36
C LYS A 328 18.57 -12.46 21.48
N PHE A 329 18.23 -13.62 20.92
CA PHE A 329 16.86 -14.18 21.02
C PHE A 329 16.65 -15.07 22.25
N ARG A 330 17.72 -15.43 22.96
CA ARG A 330 17.65 -16.24 24.19
C ARG A 330 17.50 -15.42 25.47
N THR A 331 17.67 -14.10 25.44
CA THR A 331 17.83 -13.25 26.64
C THR A 331 16.76 -12.19 26.83
N MET A 332 15.70 -12.15 26.01
CA MET A 332 14.57 -11.22 26.20
C MET A 332 13.25 -11.98 25.96
N ASP A 333 12.57 -12.34 27.04
CA ASP A 333 11.25 -12.99 27.13
C ASP A 333 10.96 -14.12 26.10
N GLU A 334 11.06 -15.37 26.58
CA GLU A 334 10.88 -16.62 25.82
C GLU A 334 9.51 -16.78 25.11
N MET A 335 8.58 -15.82 25.27
CA MET A 335 7.24 -15.87 24.66
C MET A 335 7.06 -14.94 23.44
N GLU A 336 7.85 -13.87 23.31
CA GLU A 336 7.79 -12.93 22.16
C GLU A 336 8.77 -13.31 21.02
N SER A 337 9.71 -14.20 21.30
CA SER A 337 10.87 -14.55 20.48
C SER A 337 10.56 -15.35 19.20
N ASP A 338 9.33 -15.88 19.06
CA ASP A 338 8.96 -16.84 18.01
C ASP A 338 7.85 -16.36 17.04
N MET A 339 7.37 -15.11 17.17
CA MET A 339 6.24 -14.63 16.36
C MET A 339 6.60 -14.47 14.88
N GLU A 340 7.78 -13.94 14.57
CA GLU A 340 8.28 -13.75 13.21
C GLU A 340 8.57 -15.10 12.54
N LEU A 341 9.17 -16.05 13.28
CA LEU A 341 9.46 -17.38 12.76
C LEU A 341 8.16 -18.17 12.54
N LYS A 342 7.19 -18.06 13.44
CA LYS A 342 5.84 -18.59 13.25
C LYS A 342 5.15 -17.96 12.04
N CYS A 343 5.27 -16.66 11.84
CA CYS A 343 4.75 -15.95 10.66
C CYS A 343 5.36 -16.51 9.36
N LEU A 344 6.69 -16.65 9.32
CA LEU A 344 7.40 -17.21 8.17
C LEU A 344 7.01 -18.68 7.92
N SER A 345 6.89 -19.48 8.99
CA SER A 345 6.48 -20.89 8.92
C SER A 345 5.07 -21.05 8.35
N ASN A 346 4.13 -20.19 8.79
CA ASN A 346 2.77 -20.14 8.23
C ASN A 346 2.81 -19.85 6.72
N LEU A 347 3.63 -18.89 6.28
CA LEU A 347 3.78 -18.57 4.86
C LEU A 347 4.41 -19.70 4.04
N ILE A 348 5.41 -20.39 4.59
CA ILE A 348 6.07 -21.54 3.94
C ILE A 348 5.09 -22.70 3.78
N SER A 349 4.21 -22.92 4.76
CA SER A 349 3.19 -23.97 4.68
C SER A 349 2.26 -23.79 3.46
N LEU A 350 2.01 -22.53 3.07
CA LEU A 350 1.13 -22.16 1.96
C LEU A 350 1.77 -22.30 0.58
N LEU A 351 3.10 -22.41 0.48
CA LEU A 351 3.80 -22.46 -0.81
C LEU A 351 3.26 -23.57 -1.73
N ASP A 352 2.94 -24.76 -1.21
CA ASP A 352 2.44 -25.87 -2.03
C ASP A 352 0.96 -25.76 -2.41
N THR A 353 0.17 -24.95 -1.70
CA THR A 353 -1.30 -24.94 -1.82
C THR A 353 -1.85 -23.67 -2.45
N ALA A 354 -1.12 -22.56 -2.36
CA ALA A 354 -1.56 -21.26 -2.82
C ALA A 354 -1.00 -20.91 -4.20
N THR A 355 -1.88 -20.82 -5.20
CA THR A 355 -1.53 -20.36 -6.56
C THR A 355 -1.62 -18.83 -6.70
N ASP A 356 -2.35 -18.14 -5.82
CA ASP A 356 -2.50 -16.68 -5.85
C ASP A 356 -1.67 -16.01 -4.73
N VAL A 357 -0.87 -15.02 -5.11
CA VAL A 357 -0.10 -14.17 -4.19
C VAL A 357 -0.97 -13.57 -3.08
N ARG A 358 -2.26 -13.31 -3.35
CA ARG A 358 -3.23 -12.80 -2.38
C ARG A 358 -3.34 -13.68 -1.13
N VAL A 359 -3.24 -15.00 -1.27
CA VAL A 359 -3.36 -15.92 -0.13
C VAL A 359 -2.19 -15.73 0.85
N PHE A 360 -0.97 -15.55 0.33
CA PHE A 360 0.21 -15.26 1.15
C PHE A 360 0.10 -13.91 1.85
N LEU A 361 -0.33 -12.88 1.13
CA LEU A 361 -0.48 -11.53 1.67
C LEU A 361 -1.60 -11.45 2.72
N ASN A 362 -2.70 -12.19 2.54
CA ASN A 362 -3.76 -12.29 3.55
C ASN A 362 -3.29 -13.05 4.80
N CYS A 363 -2.50 -14.11 4.65
CA CYS A 363 -1.86 -14.79 5.78
C CYS A 363 -0.94 -13.85 6.55
N MET A 364 -0.09 -13.10 5.85
CA MET A 364 0.78 -12.09 6.46
C MET A 364 -0.02 -11.01 7.19
N SER A 365 -1.09 -10.49 6.58
CA SER A 365 -1.98 -9.51 7.21
C SER A 365 -2.64 -10.07 8.48
N SER A 366 -3.09 -11.33 8.45
CA SER A 366 -3.68 -12.00 9.62
C SER A 366 -2.68 -12.22 10.75
N ASN A 367 -1.43 -12.58 10.41
CA ASN A 367 -0.34 -12.71 11.38
C ASN A 367 -0.02 -11.34 12.03
N LEU A 368 0.12 -10.28 11.24
CA LEU A 368 0.33 -8.91 11.76
C LEU A 368 -0.84 -8.44 12.61
N GLN A 369 -2.06 -8.77 12.23
CA GLN A 369 -3.26 -8.46 13.02
C GLN A 369 -3.17 -9.09 14.40
N ALA A 370 -2.82 -10.38 14.49
CA ALA A 370 -2.74 -11.12 15.74
C ALA A 370 -1.53 -10.71 16.61
N PHE A 371 -0.37 -10.41 16.00
CA PHE A 371 0.89 -10.21 16.72
C PHE A 371 1.21 -8.75 17.04
N VAL A 372 0.70 -7.80 16.24
CA VAL A 372 1.07 -6.38 16.37
C VAL A 372 -0.15 -5.49 16.60
N ILE A 373 -1.18 -5.62 15.78
CA ILE A 373 -2.32 -4.67 15.77
C ILE A 373 -3.27 -4.94 16.95
N GLN A 374 -3.81 -6.16 17.09
CA GLN A 374 -4.72 -6.51 18.19
C GLN A 374 -4.12 -6.36 19.60
N PRO A 375 -2.84 -6.69 19.85
CA PRO A 375 -2.24 -6.52 21.17
C PRO A 375 -2.03 -5.06 21.58
N SER A 376 -1.98 -4.14 20.62
CA SER A 376 -1.73 -2.72 20.90
C SER A 376 -2.97 -2.04 21.50
N LYS A 377 -2.82 -1.36 22.64
CA LYS A 377 -3.93 -0.66 23.31
C LYS A 377 -3.99 0.82 22.97
N ASN A 378 -2.88 1.40 22.51
CA ASN A 378 -2.77 2.80 22.14
C ASN A 378 -1.73 3.00 21.04
N LYS A 379 -1.71 4.20 20.44
CA LYS A 379 -0.85 4.56 19.31
C LYS A 379 0.64 4.38 19.60
N GLU A 380 1.08 4.68 20.82
CA GLU A 380 2.49 4.63 21.16
C GLU A 380 2.97 3.19 21.37
N GLU A 381 2.13 2.35 21.98
CA GLU A 381 2.35 0.92 22.08
C GLU A 381 2.35 0.25 20.71
N PHE A 382 1.41 0.60 19.84
CA PHE A 382 1.39 0.12 18.45
C PHE A 382 2.70 0.45 17.72
N ARG A 383 3.15 1.71 17.79
CA ARG A 383 4.43 2.12 17.16
C ARG A 383 5.62 1.33 17.66
N LYS A 384 5.67 1.05 18.97
CA LYS A 384 6.74 0.25 19.58
C LYS A 384 6.68 -1.21 19.12
N LEU A 385 5.51 -1.83 19.14
CA LEU A 385 5.31 -3.21 18.68
C LEU A 385 5.62 -3.34 17.18
N ALA A 386 5.13 -2.42 16.37
CA ALA A 386 5.37 -2.37 14.93
C ALA A 386 6.87 -2.23 14.61
N ALA A 387 7.59 -1.32 15.28
CA ALA A 387 9.04 -1.19 15.10
C ALA A 387 9.81 -2.44 15.53
N ASN A 388 9.45 -3.03 16.68
CA ASN A 388 10.12 -4.23 17.18
C ASN A 388 9.91 -5.41 16.22
N PHE A 389 8.66 -5.67 15.82
CA PHE A 389 8.33 -6.71 14.86
C PHE A 389 9.05 -6.48 13.52
N GLN A 390 9.00 -5.27 12.97
CA GLN A 390 9.65 -4.97 11.69
C GLN A 390 11.17 -5.18 11.75
N LEU A 391 11.83 -4.79 12.83
CA LEU A 391 13.27 -5.00 13.01
C LEU A 391 13.62 -6.48 13.08
N ARG A 392 12.87 -7.26 13.88
CA ARG A 392 13.06 -8.72 14.00
C ARG A 392 12.74 -9.44 12.70
N TRP A 393 11.67 -9.04 12.01
CA TRP A 393 11.26 -9.56 10.70
C TRP A 393 12.35 -9.34 9.65
N ASN A 394 12.86 -8.11 9.54
CA ASN A 394 13.96 -7.78 8.62
C ASN A 394 15.22 -8.61 8.93
N PHE A 395 15.54 -8.77 10.21
CA PHE A 395 16.68 -9.56 10.64
C PHE A 395 16.52 -11.05 10.29
N LEU A 396 15.35 -11.63 10.55
CA LEU A 396 15.00 -13.01 10.18
C LEU A 396 15.14 -13.23 8.67
N LEU A 397 14.49 -12.40 7.85
CA LEU A 397 14.53 -12.55 6.39
C LEU A 397 15.96 -12.35 5.82
N THR A 398 16.73 -11.46 6.42
CA THR A 398 18.15 -11.27 6.07
C THR A 398 18.98 -12.49 6.44
N ALA A 399 18.74 -13.09 7.60
CA ALA A 399 19.44 -14.29 8.04
C ALA A 399 19.14 -15.50 7.14
N VAL A 400 17.87 -15.69 6.76
CA VAL A 400 17.48 -16.72 5.78
C VAL A 400 18.14 -16.46 4.42
N SER A 401 18.18 -15.21 3.96
CA SER A 401 18.89 -14.84 2.72
C SER A 401 20.38 -15.18 2.76
N LYS A 402 21.05 -14.90 3.89
CA LYS A 402 22.46 -15.25 4.10
C LYS A 402 22.67 -16.77 4.12
N ALA A 403 21.82 -17.50 4.83
CA ALA A 403 21.87 -18.96 4.89
C ALA A 403 21.73 -19.58 3.51
N MET A 404 20.73 -19.16 2.72
CA MET A 404 20.54 -19.61 1.34
C MET A 404 21.73 -19.35 0.44
N THR A 405 22.41 -18.21 0.63
CA THR A 405 23.62 -17.86 -0.12
C THR A 405 24.80 -18.76 0.25
N LEU A 406 25.00 -19.01 1.55
CA LEU A 406 26.10 -19.86 2.05
C LEU A 406 25.89 -21.34 1.71
N CYS A 407 24.64 -21.79 1.69
CA CYS A 407 24.26 -23.14 1.28
C CYS A 407 24.20 -23.32 -0.24
N HIS A 408 24.51 -22.27 -1.03
CA HIS A 408 24.47 -22.29 -2.50
C HIS A 408 23.15 -22.84 -3.07
N THR A 409 22.02 -22.44 -2.48
CA THR A 409 20.70 -22.94 -2.87
C THR A 409 20.27 -22.42 -4.25
N ASP A 410 19.77 -23.32 -5.10
CA ASP A 410 19.26 -22.98 -6.44
C ASP A 410 17.99 -22.12 -6.38
N SER A 411 17.28 -22.12 -5.25
CA SER A 411 16.06 -21.32 -5.04
C SER A 411 16.31 -19.89 -4.57
N PHE A 412 17.56 -19.45 -4.38
CA PHE A 412 17.88 -18.12 -3.86
C PHE A 412 17.19 -16.99 -4.65
N GLY A 413 17.14 -17.08 -5.98
CA GLY A 413 16.44 -16.08 -6.81
C GLY A 413 14.95 -15.98 -6.53
N SER A 414 14.28 -17.12 -6.33
CA SER A 414 12.85 -17.19 -5.96
C SER A 414 12.62 -16.66 -4.55
N TRP A 415 13.51 -17.01 -3.61
CA TRP A 415 13.48 -16.47 -2.26
C TRP A 415 13.68 -14.95 -2.24
N HIS A 416 14.64 -14.43 -3.00
CA HIS A 416 14.93 -13.00 -3.03
C HIS A 416 13.69 -12.19 -3.44
N LEU A 417 12.96 -12.64 -4.47
CA LEU A 417 11.72 -12.02 -4.89
C LEU A 417 10.63 -12.12 -3.82
N PHE A 418 10.52 -13.27 -3.15
CA PHE A 418 9.57 -13.45 -2.07
C PHE A 418 9.88 -12.57 -0.86
N ASN A 419 11.14 -12.52 -0.44
CA ASN A 419 11.67 -11.67 0.62
C ASN A 419 11.36 -10.18 0.34
N LEU A 420 11.66 -9.67 -0.87
CA LEU A 420 11.33 -8.30 -1.24
C LEU A 420 9.82 -8.00 -1.14
N LEU A 421 8.97 -8.91 -1.61
CA LEU A 421 7.52 -8.76 -1.47
C LEU A 421 7.09 -8.70 0.00
N LEU A 422 7.62 -9.60 0.83
CA LEU A 422 7.26 -9.70 2.25
C LEU A 422 7.70 -8.47 3.04
N LEU A 423 8.93 -7.98 2.83
CA LEU A 423 9.44 -6.77 3.47
C LEU A 423 8.53 -5.57 3.19
N GLU A 424 8.23 -5.35 1.92
CA GLU A 424 7.43 -4.21 1.49
C GLU A 424 5.98 -4.32 1.95
N TYR A 425 5.43 -5.53 2.01
CA TYR A 425 4.06 -5.72 2.41
C TYR A 425 3.86 -5.48 3.91
N VAL A 426 4.81 -5.94 4.74
CA VAL A 426 4.81 -5.61 6.18
C VAL A 426 4.90 -4.10 6.39
N ILE A 427 5.82 -3.43 5.68
CA ILE A 427 5.94 -1.96 5.71
C ILE A 427 4.61 -1.32 5.33
N HIS A 428 3.96 -1.80 4.28
CA HIS A 428 2.68 -1.26 3.82
C HIS A 428 1.59 -1.37 4.88
N ILE A 429 1.38 -2.54 5.48
CA ILE A 429 0.32 -2.76 6.47
C ILE A 429 0.54 -1.89 7.71
N LEU A 430 1.76 -1.93 8.29
CA LEU A 430 2.08 -1.18 9.49
C LEU A 430 1.95 0.32 9.26
N GLN A 431 2.49 0.81 8.14
CA GLN A 431 2.46 2.23 7.81
C GLN A 431 1.04 2.71 7.45
N SER A 432 0.21 1.88 6.80
CA SER A 432 -1.19 2.18 6.56
C SER A 432 -1.97 2.33 7.87
N HIS A 433 -1.73 1.48 8.87
CA HIS A 433 -2.35 1.64 10.20
C HIS A 433 -1.91 2.94 10.88
N ILE A 434 -0.62 3.30 10.83
CA ILE A 434 -0.13 4.58 11.40
C ILE A 434 -0.82 5.78 10.72
N GLU A 435 -1.01 5.70 9.41
CA GLU A 435 -1.60 6.78 8.61
C GLU A 435 -3.13 6.87 8.79
N GLU A 436 -3.82 5.75 9.02
CA GLU A 436 -5.25 5.68 9.30
C GLU A 436 -5.60 6.03 10.76
N GLU A 437 -4.74 5.74 11.74
CA GLU A 437 -5.01 6.10 13.15
C GLU A 437 -4.60 7.54 13.52
N GLY A 438 -3.98 8.27 12.60
CA GLY A 438 -3.85 9.74 12.66
C GLY A 438 -5.19 10.50 12.57
N ASP A 439 -6.31 9.77 12.64
CA ASP A 439 -7.71 10.19 12.47
C ASP A 439 -8.45 10.44 13.81
N GLY A 440 -7.77 10.22 14.95
CA GLY A 440 -8.28 10.51 16.29
C GLY A 440 -8.32 12.02 16.61
N THR A 441 -9.11 12.79 15.89
CA THR A 441 -9.45 14.19 16.25
C THR A 441 -10.96 14.44 16.29
N LEU A 442 -11.79 13.47 15.89
CA LEU A 442 -13.25 13.67 15.88
C LEU A 442 -13.96 13.14 17.14
N SER A 443 -13.38 12.19 17.89
CA SER A 443 -14.00 11.64 19.11
C SER A 443 -13.46 12.23 20.43
N ASP A 444 -12.23 12.76 20.44
CA ASP A 444 -11.51 13.07 21.69
C ASP A 444 -11.62 14.54 22.15
N ILE A 445 -12.37 15.39 21.45
CA ILE A 445 -12.49 16.83 21.80
C ILE A 445 -13.73 17.14 22.65
N GLN A 446 -14.64 16.18 22.85
CA GLN A 446 -15.84 16.43 23.69
C GLN A 446 -15.57 16.48 25.20
N HIS A 447 -14.37 16.13 25.68
CA HIS A 447 -14.00 16.32 27.07
C HIS A 447 -12.51 16.66 27.21
N ASN A 448 -12.19 17.94 27.14
CA ASN A 448 -11.28 18.57 28.11
C ASN A 448 -11.20 20.08 27.87
N ASP A 449 -11.91 20.82 28.72
CA ASP A 449 -11.58 22.21 28.99
C ASP A 449 -10.21 22.30 29.69
N SER A 450 -9.48 23.35 29.35
CA SER A 450 -8.29 23.88 30.05
C SER A 450 -6.99 23.05 30.00
N SER A 451 -6.13 23.35 29.02
CA SER A 451 -4.78 23.92 29.24
C SER A 451 -3.94 23.82 27.96
N THR A 452 -3.75 24.97 27.33
CA THR A 452 -2.89 25.16 26.17
C THR A 452 -1.42 25.01 26.57
N GLN A 453 -0.82 23.85 26.28
CA GLN A 453 0.63 23.74 26.12
C GLN A 453 0.92 23.26 24.70
N LEU A 454 1.46 24.18 23.89
CA LEU A 454 2.14 23.88 22.64
C LEU A 454 3.32 22.94 22.93
N VAL A 455 3.09 21.63 22.90
CA VAL A 455 4.16 20.65 22.82
C VAL A 455 4.43 20.39 21.34
N HIS A 456 5.58 20.88 20.90
CA HIS A 456 6.14 20.66 19.58
C HIS A 456 6.32 19.14 19.36
N GLU A 457 5.44 18.54 18.55
CA GLU A 457 5.53 17.14 18.17
C GLU A 457 6.68 16.98 17.14
N PRO A 458 7.75 16.23 17.42
CA PRO A 458 8.88 16.13 16.51
C PRO A 458 8.51 15.23 15.32
N ALA A 459 8.25 15.87 14.17
CA ALA A 459 7.95 15.23 12.89
C ALA A 459 9.11 14.40 12.28
N HIS A 460 10.17 14.09 13.03
CA HIS A 460 11.45 13.61 12.49
C HIS A 460 11.81 12.16 12.77
N LEU A 461 11.01 11.39 13.53
CA LEU A 461 11.40 10.02 13.90
C LEU A 461 11.14 8.97 12.80
N TRP A 462 10.22 9.21 11.86
CA TRP A 462 9.77 8.15 10.92
C TRP A 462 9.90 8.49 9.44
N ASP A 463 10.27 9.73 9.10
CA ASP A 463 10.62 10.12 7.72
C ASP A 463 11.88 9.39 7.20
N ASN A 464 12.66 8.76 8.08
CA ASN A 464 13.87 8.03 7.74
C ASN A 464 13.63 6.61 7.20
N PHE A 465 12.44 6.01 7.37
CA PHE A 465 12.22 4.61 6.97
C PHE A 465 11.87 4.41 5.49
N SER A 466 11.68 5.48 4.73
CA SER A 466 11.65 5.44 3.26
C SER A 466 12.79 6.24 2.62
N ALA A 467 13.72 6.73 3.45
CA ALA A 467 14.84 7.55 3.07
C ALA A 467 16.10 7.12 3.82
N GLU A 468 16.51 5.86 3.68
CA GLU A 468 17.94 5.53 3.61
C GLU A 468 18.44 5.81 2.18
N GLN A 469 18.34 7.08 1.77
CA GLN A 469 19.52 7.71 1.21
C GLN A 469 20.27 8.25 2.42
N PHE A 470 21.44 7.68 2.71
CA PHE A 470 22.39 8.16 3.70
C PHE A 470 22.43 9.70 3.73
N ARG A 471 21.75 10.33 4.69
CA ARG A 471 22.16 11.65 5.19
C ARG A 471 22.98 11.41 6.44
N ALA A 472 24.19 10.92 6.21
CA ALA A 472 25.28 11.24 7.10
C ALA A 472 25.46 12.76 7.08
N ARG A 473 25.70 13.34 8.27
CA ARG A 473 26.34 14.64 8.48
C ARG A 473 27.25 14.99 7.31
N ALA A 474 27.07 16.18 6.71
CA ALA A 474 27.76 16.66 5.51
C ALA A 474 29.10 15.96 5.23
N PRO A 475 29.14 15.01 4.27
CA PRO A 475 30.39 14.42 3.82
C PRO A 475 30.81 15.05 2.49
N GLU A 476 32.13 15.17 2.35
CA GLU A 476 32.86 15.52 1.12
C GLU A 476 32.36 14.77 -0.15
N PRO A 477 32.63 15.32 -1.36
CA PRO A 477 32.06 14.84 -2.61
C PRO A 477 32.27 13.34 -2.88
N THR A 478 31.17 12.68 -3.27
CA THR A 478 31.02 11.24 -3.44
C THR A 478 31.78 10.73 -4.67
N ARG A 479 32.75 9.84 -4.44
CA ARG A 479 33.59 9.20 -5.46
C ARG A 479 33.01 7.85 -5.89
N VAL A 480 32.97 7.57 -7.19
CA VAL A 480 32.44 6.31 -7.75
C VAL A 480 33.52 5.22 -7.76
N THR A 481 33.31 4.12 -7.04
CA THR A 481 34.22 2.97 -6.97
C THR A 481 33.97 1.98 -8.11
N LEU A 482 34.97 1.74 -8.97
CA LEU A 482 34.99 0.62 -9.92
C LEU A 482 35.74 -0.60 -9.33
N THR A 483 35.29 -1.80 -9.70
CA THR A 483 35.62 -3.14 -9.19
C THR A 483 37.12 -3.44 -9.00
N GLN A 484 37.44 -4.18 -7.91
CA GLN A 484 38.77 -4.72 -7.60
C GLN A 484 39.31 -5.65 -8.70
N SER A 485 40.51 -5.35 -9.22
CA SER A 485 41.36 -6.30 -9.94
C SER A 485 42.72 -6.44 -9.26
N GLN A 486 43.22 -7.67 -9.26
CA GLN A 486 44.31 -8.23 -8.45
C GLN A 486 45.71 -7.71 -8.80
N SER A 487 46.51 -7.39 -7.77
CA SER A 487 47.89 -7.87 -7.53
C SER A 487 48.59 -6.97 -6.50
N ASP A 488 48.79 -7.45 -5.26
CA ASP A 488 49.59 -6.74 -4.26
C ASP A 488 51.08 -6.77 -4.68
N VAL A 489 51.74 -5.61 -4.69
CA VAL A 489 53.17 -5.51 -5.02
C VAL A 489 53.97 -5.32 -3.74
N ASN A 490 54.98 -6.15 -3.53
CA ASN A 490 55.75 -6.26 -2.29
C ASN A 490 57.20 -5.84 -2.56
N LEU A 491 57.65 -4.72 -1.99
CA LEU A 491 58.98 -4.15 -2.19
C LEU A 491 59.70 -4.01 -0.85
N ASN A 492 60.70 -4.86 -0.59
CA ASN A 492 61.76 -4.79 0.46
C ASN A 492 61.42 -4.35 1.91
N SER A 493 60.15 -4.17 2.24
CA SER A 493 59.53 -3.95 3.57
C SER A 493 58.14 -3.32 3.40
N ILE A 494 57.83 -2.74 2.23
CA ILE A 494 56.60 -1.99 1.94
C ILE A 494 55.68 -2.77 0.99
N ILE A 495 54.41 -2.89 1.36
CA ILE A 495 53.34 -3.41 0.50
C ILE A 495 52.57 -2.22 -0.08
N LEU A 496 52.42 -2.18 -1.40
CA LEU A 496 51.48 -1.27 -2.06
C LEU A 496 50.21 -2.04 -2.44
N ARG A 497 49.07 -1.62 -1.88
CA ARG A 497 47.73 -2.15 -2.18
C ARG A 497 46.90 -1.12 -2.92
N VAL A 498 46.31 -1.50 -4.04
CA VAL A 498 45.32 -0.66 -4.72
C VAL A 498 43.96 -0.91 -4.07
N LEU A 499 43.38 0.13 -3.45
CA LEU A 499 42.15 0.01 -2.69
C LEU A 499 40.91 0.24 -3.55
N SER A 500 40.95 1.23 -4.44
CA SER A 500 39.82 1.58 -5.31
C SER A 500 40.24 2.49 -6.45
N CYS A 501 39.50 2.45 -7.57
CA CYS A 501 39.54 3.48 -8.60
C CYS A 501 38.29 4.34 -8.45
N LEU A 502 38.49 5.65 -8.39
CA LEU A 502 37.53 6.68 -8.04
C LEU A 502 37.34 7.59 -9.23
N VAL A 503 36.09 7.84 -9.62
CA VAL A 503 35.77 8.86 -10.63
C VAL A 503 35.11 10.05 -9.93
N ASP A 504 35.68 11.23 -10.14
CA ASP A 504 35.11 12.49 -9.69
C ASP A 504 33.88 12.83 -10.55
N SER A 505 32.70 12.87 -9.94
CA SER A 505 31.44 13.06 -10.66
C SER A 505 31.22 14.48 -11.18
N ALA A 506 31.99 15.46 -10.71
CA ALA A 506 31.88 16.85 -11.13
C ALA A 506 32.83 17.19 -12.30
N THR A 507 34.02 16.59 -12.31
CA THR A 507 35.08 16.88 -13.31
C THR A 507 35.33 15.73 -14.28
N GLY A 508 34.86 14.52 -13.98
CA GLY A 508 35.13 13.30 -14.77
C GLY A 508 36.54 12.72 -14.57
N ASN A 509 37.36 13.30 -13.69
CA ASN A 509 38.74 12.86 -13.47
C ASN A 509 38.79 11.51 -12.73
N LYS A 510 39.65 10.61 -13.22
CA LYS A 510 39.91 9.30 -12.60
C LYS A 510 41.08 9.40 -11.62
N LEU A 511 40.87 8.93 -10.39
CA LEU A 511 41.83 8.89 -9.29
C LEU A 511 41.97 7.44 -8.81
N ILE A 512 43.18 6.96 -8.57
CA ILE A 512 43.43 5.63 -7.97
C ILE A 512 43.82 5.83 -6.51
N GLN A 513 43.10 5.18 -5.62
CA GLN A 513 43.46 5.14 -4.21
C GLN A 513 44.40 3.96 -3.94
N VAL A 514 45.58 4.27 -3.43
CA VAL A 514 46.62 3.29 -3.08
C VAL A 514 46.96 3.40 -1.59
N MET A 515 47.34 2.29 -0.99
CA MET A 515 47.80 2.21 0.40
C MET A 515 49.20 1.61 0.41
N LEU A 516 50.15 2.35 0.96
CA LEU A 516 51.49 1.88 1.26
C LEU A 516 51.52 1.43 2.72
N GLU A 517 51.98 0.22 2.97
CA GLU A 517 52.08 -0.37 4.30
C GLU A 517 53.52 -0.84 4.52
N ASP A 518 54.22 -0.25 5.48
CA ASP A 518 55.54 -0.70 5.90
C ASP A 518 55.40 -1.81 6.95
N LYS A 519 55.86 -3.01 6.61
CA LYS A 519 55.85 -4.20 7.45
C LYS A 519 56.72 -4.06 8.70
N VAL A 520 57.76 -3.25 8.65
CA VAL A 520 58.74 -3.12 9.74
C VAL A 520 58.20 -2.18 10.82
N THR A 521 57.64 -1.04 10.42
CA THR A 521 57.06 -0.06 11.37
C THR A 521 55.56 -0.28 11.63
N LYS A 522 54.91 -1.18 10.87
CA LYS A 522 53.44 -1.36 10.81
C LYS A 522 52.68 -0.06 10.50
N SER A 523 53.36 0.92 9.90
CA SER A 523 52.73 2.18 9.53
C SER A 523 52.12 2.06 8.13
N SER A 524 50.92 2.62 7.95
CA SER A 524 50.25 2.64 6.65
C SER A 524 49.83 4.06 6.27
N VAL A 525 49.94 4.38 4.98
CA VAL A 525 49.59 5.67 4.41
C VAL A 525 48.69 5.45 3.20
N LYS A 526 47.56 6.15 3.14
CA LYS A 526 46.63 6.13 2.00
C LYS A 526 46.81 7.38 1.15
N LEU A 527 46.89 7.20 -0.16
CA LEU A 527 47.12 8.26 -1.14
C LEU A 527 46.10 8.15 -2.27
N ASN A 528 45.70 9.30 -2.81
CA ASN A 528 44.86 9.37 -4.01
C ASN A 528 45.71 9.92 -5.15
N LEU A 529 45.92 9.13 -6.20
CA LEU A 529 46.80 9.46 -7.32
C LEU A 529 45.99 9.69 -8.60
N PRO A 530 46.15 10.82 -9.31
CA PRO A 530 45.47 11.06 -10.58
C PRO A 530 46.03 10.15 -11.68
N VAL A 531 45.12 9.49 -12.42
CA VAL A 531 45.49 8.59 -13.53
C VAL A 531 46.18 9.37 -14.64
N GLY A 532 47.32 8.89 -15.13
CA GLY A 532 48.10 9.50 -16.23
C GLY A 532 49.17 10.50 -15.78
N LYS A 533 49.43 10.63 -14.47
CA LYS A 533 50.47 11.49 -13.91
C LYS A 533 51.41 10.71 -12.98
N GLU A 534 52.64 11.21 -12.88
CA GLU A 534 53.65 10.70 -11.96
C GLU A 534 53.47 11.37 -10.60
N ALA A 535 53.51 10.58 -9.52
CA ALA A 535 53.40 11.09 -8.17
C ALA A 535 54.61 10.68 -7.34
N LEU A 536 55.33 11.68 -6.83
CA LEU A 536 56.41 11.49 -5.87
C LEU A 536 55.81 11.39 -4.46
N VAL A 537 56.13 10.31 -3.75
CA VAL A 537 55.65 10.00 -2.41
C VAL A 537 56.84 9.91 -1.48
N THR A 538 56.88 10.75 -0.46
CA THR A 538 57.88 10.70 0.60
C THR A 538 57.28 10.09 1.86
N LEU A 539 57.87 9.00 2.36
CA LEU A 539 57.48 8.37 3.62
C LEU A 539 58.06 9.13 4.82
N LYS A 540 57.52 8.84 6.00
CA LYS A 540 57.89 9.53 7.25
C LYS A 540 59.34 9.28 7.68
N ASP A 541 59.95 8.22 7.18
CA ASP A 541 61.37 7.86 7.38
C ASP A 541 62.30 8.53 6.34
N GLY A 542 61.76 9.37 5.45
CA GLY A 542 62.51 10.12 4.44
C GLY A 542 62.66 9.40 3.10
N GLN A 543 62.20 8.16 2.96
CA GLN A 543 62.28 7.42 1.69
C GLN A 543 61.32 8.01 0.64
N ARG A 544 61.78 8.13 -0.61
CA ARG A 544 61.01 8.71 -1.72
C ARG A 544 60.73 7.68 -2.80
N PHE A 545 59.48 7.61 -3.26
CA PHE A 545 59.00 6.70 -4.29
C PHE A 545 58.31 7.49 -5.40
N ILE A 546 58.48 7.09 -6.67
CA ILE A 546 57.70 7.62 -7.78
C ILE A 546 56.71 6.56 -8.23
N ILE A 547 55.43 6.92 -8.26
CA ILE A 547 54.35 6.04 -8.71
C ILE A 547 53.80 6.58 -10.02
N HIS A 548 53.87 5.78 -11.07
CA HIS A 548 53.27 6.08 -12.37
C HIS A 548 51.92 5.37 -12.50
N THR A 549 50.90 6.08 -12.96
CA THR A 549 49.55 5.54 -13.18
C THR A 549 49.15 5.72 -14.64
N TYR A 550 48.61 4.69 -15.28
CA TYR A 550 48.25 4.70 -16.71
C TYR A 550 46.77 4.31 -16.91
N ASP A 551 46.10 4.85 -17.93
CA ASP A 551 44.73 4.48 -18.32
C ASP A 551 44.78 3.34 -19.35
N SER A 552 44.15 2.20 -19.07
CA SER A 552 44.36 0.94 -19.81
C SER A 552 43.56 0.81 -21.13
N GLN A 553 43.08 1.92 -21.71
CA GLN A 553 42.50 1.92 -23.06
C GLN A 553 43.50 2.20 -24.19
N GLN A 554 44.78 2.39 -23.88
CA GLN A 554 45.86 2.29 -24.87
C GLN A 554 46.71 1.05 -24.58
N SER A 555 46.79 0.18 -25.58
CA SER A 555 47.60 -1.03 -25.63
C SER A 555 49.05 -0.78 -25.19
N CYS A 556 49.53 -1.48 -24.16
CA CYS A 556 50.78 -2.23 -24.26
C CYS A 556 51.02 -3.15 -23.06
N THR A 557 51.31 -4.40 -23.40
CA THR A 557 52.03 -5.41 -22.64
C THR A 557 53.45 -4.93 -22.32
N SER A 558 53.67 -4.25 -21.17
CA SER A 558 54.95 -4.20 -20.44
C SER A 558 54.88 -3.11 -19.37
N ILE A 559 55.00 -3.47 -18.10
CA ILE A 559 55.31 -2.51 -17.05
C ILE A 559 56.84 -2.44 -16.95
N CYS A 560 57.43 -1.33 -17.39
CA CYS A 560 58.85 -1.05 -17.26
C CYS A 560 59.07 -0.06 -16.10
N TYR A 561 59.92 -0.38 -15.13
CA TYR A 561 60.32 0.57 -14.08
C TYR A 561 61.83 0.61 -13.90
N ARG A 562 62.33 1.81 -13.64
CA ARG A 562 63.74 2.17 -13.46
C ARG A 562 63.90 2.75 -12.06
N GLU A 563 64.71 2.11 -11.22
CA GLU A 563 65.17 2.69 -9.95
C GLU A 563 66.00 3.95 -10.25
N ILE A 564 65.65 5.07 -9.62
CA ILE A 564 66.58 6.20 -9.49
C ILE A 564 67.18 6.08 -8.10
N GLN A 565 68.33 5.43 -8.05
CA GLN A 565 69.22 5.41 -6.90
C GLN A 565 69.83 6.82 -6.79
N THR A 566 69.46 7.60 -5.78
CA THR A 566 70.25 8.77 -5.39
C THR A 566 71.10 8.39 -4.20
N ASP A 567 72.38 8.16 -4.47
CA ASP A 567 73.46 8.18 -3.48
C ASP A 567 73.52 9.56 -2.82
N LEU A 568 73.68 9.53 -1.49
CA LEU A 568 74.09 10.60 -0.54
C LEU A 568 73.24 11.87 -0.42
#